data_AF-A0A5J5RQX9-F1
#
_entry.id   AF-A0A5J5RQX9-F1
#
_cell.length_a   1.000
_cell.length_b   1.000
_cell.length_c   1.000
_cell.angle_alpha   90.00
_cell.angle_beta   90.00
_cell.angle_gamma   90.00
#
_symmetry.space_group_name_H-M   'P 1'
#
loop_
_entity.id
_entity.type
_entity.pdbx_description
1 polymer ?
#
loop_
_entity_poly.entity_id
_entity_poly.type
_entity_poly.pdbx_seq_one_letter_code
_entity_poly.pdbx_strand_id
1 'polypeptide(L)'
;MKLLHVHAFPIILFFLFLFCSACGELIKALPGQPAKQYSGYILTQPQHGRALFYYFVEADFANPLAHPLTLWLNSVLSAKDNMEFLLNWFQEFLLYKNLDLYLSGGSYAVHYIPQLVDLILNYNKRFSGSPIKLKAIAVNISLPNYSIVVFSYI
;
A
#
# COMPACT_ATOMS: atom_id res chain seq x y z
N MET A 1 42.52 7.40 -33.53
CA MET A 1 41.49 6.37 -33.79
C MET A 1 41.21 5.65 -32.47
N LYS A 2 39.98 5.75 -31.98
CA LYS A 2 39.23 4.95 -30.98
C LYS A 2 39.98 4.24 -29.84
N LEU A 3 39.57 4.52 -28.60
CA LEU A 3 39.05 3.51 -27.64
C LEU A 3 38.65 4.18 -26.30
N LEU A 4 37.40 4.65 -26.23
CA LEU A 4 36.70 5.05 -25.01
C LEU A 4 35.32 4.40 -25.06
N HIS A 5 35.20 3.08 -24.86
CA HIS A 5 33.87 2.44 -24.87
C HIS A 5 33.81 1.00 -24.32
N VAL A 6 34.20 0.70 -23.07
CA VAL A 6 33.93 -0.67 -22.54
C VAL A 6 33.54 -0.76 -21.05
N HIS A 7 33.62 0.30 -20.22
CA HIS A 7 33.36 0.14 -18.77
C HIS A 7 31.99 0.65 -18.27
N ALA A 8 31.20 1.34 -19.10
CA ALA A 8 29.89 1.87 -18.67
C ALA A 8 28.74 0.83 -18.74
N PHE A 9 28.88 -0.20 -19.56
CA PHE A 9 27.83 -1.19 -19.82
C PHE A 9 27.43 -2.04 -18.59
N PRO A 10 28.37 -2.61 -17.79
CA PRO A 10 27.98 -3.41 -16.62
C PRO A 10 27.42 -2.57 -15.46
N ILE A 11 27.80 -1.28 -15.36
CA ILE A 11 27.28 -0.37 -14.34
C ILE A 11 25.82 -0.01 -14.66
N ILE A 12 25.52 0.29 -15.92
CA ILE A 12 24.15 0.57 -16.37
C ILE A 12 23.25 -0.66 -16.20
N LEU A 13 23.76 -1.88 -16.48
CA LEU A 13 23.01 -3.12 -16.28
C LEU A 13 22.78 -3.44 -14.79
N PHE A 14 23.74 -3.12 -13.91
CA PHE A 14 23.60 -3.25 -12.46
C PHE A 14 22.56 -2.28 -11.89
N PHE A 15 22.49 -1.05 -12.40
CA PHE A 15 21.42 -0.10 -12.06
C PHE A 15 20.05 -0.53 -12.63
N LEU A 16 20.00 -1.10 -13.83
CA LEU A 16 18.76 -1.67 -14.41
C LEU A 16 18.18 -2.83 -13.58
N PHE A 17 19.02 -3.64 -12.92
CA PHE A 17 18.58 -4.73 -12.05
C PHE A 17 18.08 -4.26 -10.68
N LEU A 18 18.55 -3.11 -10.20
CA LEU A 18 18.13 -2.51 -8.92
C LEU A 18 16.82 -1.71 -9.01
N PHE A 19 16.36 -1.38 -10.22
CA PHE A 19 15.07 -0.70 -10.47
C PHE A 19 13.92 -1.65 -10.82
N CYS A 20 14.09 -2.96 -10.68
CA CYS A 20 12.94 -3.85 -10.55
C CYS A 20 12.45 -3.78 -9.09
N SER A 21 12.03 -2.58 -8.66
CA SER A 21 11.08 -2.49 -7.54
C SER A 21 9.89 -3.34 -7.99
N ALA A 22 9.51 -4.33 -7.19
CA ALA A 22 8.38 -5.20 -7.48
C ALA A 22 7.24 -4.33 -8.03
N CYS A 23 6.98 -4.38 -9.34
CA CYS A 23 5.93 -3.58 -9.92
C CYS A 23 4.67 -4.42 -9.75
N GLY A 24 3.63 -3.85 -9.15
CA GLY A 24 2.36 -4.54 -9.05
C GLY A 24 1.93 -5.13 -10.37
N GLU A 25 1.77 -6.46 -10.41
CA GLU A 25 1.47 -7.15 -11.65
C GLU A 25 -0.03 -7.12 -11.90
N LEU A 26 -0.42 -6.65 -13.09
CA LEU A 26 -1.80 -6.71 -13.56
C LEU A 26 -2.23 -8.17 -13.70
N ILE A 27 -3.29 -8.55 -13.00
CA ILE A 27 -3.91 -9.86 -13.12
C ILE A 27 -4.70 -9.90 -14.43
N LYS A 28 -4.19 -10.69 -15.38
CA LYS A 28 -4.73 -10.75 -16.76
C LYS A 28 -6.03 -11.55 -16.88
N ALA A 29 -6.22 -12.54 -16.02
CA ALA A 29 -7.41 -13.38 -16.05
C ALA A 29 -7.67 -14.02 -14.69
N LEU A 30 -8.88 -13.81 -14.18
CA LEU A 30 -9.52 -14.61 -13.15
C LEU A 30 -10.91 -15.03 -13.64
N PRO A 31 -11.43 -16.20 -13.22
CA PRO A 31 -12.80 -16.58 -13.52
C PRO A 31 -13.78 -15.48 -13.08
N GLY A 32 -14.52 -14.90 -14.04
CA GLY A 32 -15.51 -13.85 -13.76
C GLY A 32 -14.97 -12.46 -13.45
N GLN A 33 -13.74 -12.14 -13.85
CA GLN A 33 -13.06 -10.87 -13.53
C GLN A 33 -13.81 -9.62 -14.08
N PRO A 34 -14.37 -8.75 -13.22
CA PRO A 34 -15.14 -7.59 -13.68
C PRO A 34 -14.32 -6.29 -13.77
N ALA A 35 -13.28 -6.11 -12.92
CA ALA A 35 -12.50 -4.88 -12.81
C ALA A 35 -10.97 -5.14 -12.95
N LYS A 36 -10.18 -4.06 -13.14
CA LYS A 36 -8.71 -4.14 -13.11
C LYS A 36 -8.24 -4.54 -11.72
N GLN A 37 -7.38 -5.54 -11.67
CA GLN A 37 -6.90 -6.14 -10.43
C GLN A 37 -5.40 -6.32 -10.51
N TYR A 38 -4.72 -6.07 -9.40
CA TYR A 38 -3.28 -6.16 -9.29
C TYR A 38 -2.94 -7.01 -8.07
N SER A 39 -1.85 -7.74 -8.14
CA SER A 39 -1.28 -8.41 -6.99
C SER A 39 0.23 -8.34 -7.00
N GLY A 40 0.83 -8.44 -5.82
CA GLY A 40 2.27 -8.42 -5.70
C GLY A 40 2.72 -8.47 -4.27
N TYR A 41 3.99 -8.13 -4.07
CA TYR A 41 4.63 -8.09 -2.77
C TYR A 41 5.29 -6.72 -2.56
N ILE A 42 4.97 -6.06 -1.46
CA ILE A 42 5.66 -4.85 -1.02
C ILE A 42 6.72 -5.23 0.00
N LEU A 43 7.97 -4.82 -0.24
CA LEU A 43 9.04 -4.99 0.75
C LEU A 43 8.79 -4.06 1.94
N THR A 44 8.83 -4.58 3.17
CA THR A 44 8.58 -3.82 4.41
C THR A 44 9.65 -4.00 5.48
N GLN A 45 10.71 -4.75 5.18
CA GLN A 45 11.95 -4.76 5.96
C GLN A 45 13.05 -5.32 5.04
N PRO A 46 13.66 -4.47 4.21
CA PRO A 46 14.67 -4.91 3.24
C PRO A 46 15.83 -5.66 3.90
N GLN A 47 16.24 -5.24 5.11
CA GLN A 47 17.33 -5.87 5.86
C GLN A 47 17.02 -7.28 6.35
N HIS A 48 15.73 -7.64 6.49
CA HIS A 48 15.28 -8.96 6.93
C HIS A 48 14.57 -9.73 5.81
N GLY A 49 14.59 -9.22 4.57
CA GLY A 49 13.95 -9.85 3.41
C GLY A 49 12.42 -9.98 3.51
N ARG A 50 11.76 -9.21 4.39
CA ARG A 50 10.32 -9.34 4.61
C ARG A 50 9.54 -8.58 3.54
N ALA A 51 8.59 -9.27 2.93
CA ALA A 51 7.66 -8.72 1.96
C ALA A 51 6.21 -9.07 2.35
N LEU A 52 5.28 -8.15 2.13
CA LEU A 52 3.86 -8.36 2.36
C LEU A 52 3.13 -8.49 1.04
N PHE A 53 2.37 -9.57 0.92
CA PHE A 53 1.47 -9.75 -0.21
C PHE A 53 0.33 -8.73 -0.17
N TYR A 54 -0.09 -8.25 -1.33
CA TYR A 54 -1.32 -7.49 -1.50
C TYR A 54 -2.12 -7.95 -2.70
N TYR A 55 -3.41 -7.68 -2.63
CA TYR A 55 -4.37 -7.83 -3.71
C TYR A 55 -5.18 -6.54 -3.80
N PHE A 56 -5.04 -5.83 -4.91
CA PHE A 56 -5.65 -4.52 -5.14
C PHE A 56 -6.65 -4.60 -6.28
N VAL A 57 -7.85 -4.07 -6.07
CA VAL A 57 -8.92 -4.00 -7.07
C VAL A 57 -9.27 -2.54 -7.28
N GLU A 58 -9.22 -2.09 -8.53
CA GLU A 58 -9.70 -0.75 -8.88
C GLU A 58 -11.22 -0.65 -8.74
N ALA A 59 -11.70 0.55 -8.43
CA ALA A 59 -13.13 0.82 -8.43
C ALA A 59 -13.70 0.61 -9.84
N ASP A 60 -14.82 -0.10 -9.95
CA ASP A 60 -15.49 -0.42 -11.22
C ASP A 60 -16.30 0.77 -11.75
N PHE A 61 -15.59 1.84 -12.10
CA PHE A 61 -16.14 3.09 -12.61
C PHE A 61 -15.29 3.60 -13.78
N ALA A 62 -15.86 4.49 -14.60
CA ALA A 62 -15.16 5.10 -15.73
C ALA A 62 -13.88 5.85 -15.33
N ASN A 63 -13.86 6.44 -14.12
CA ASN A 63 -12.67 7.07 -13.54
C ASN A 63 -12.43 6.55 -12.12
N PRO A 64 -11.58 5.52 -11.93
CA PRO A 64 -11.28 4.96 -10.61
C PRO A 64 -10.64 5.98 -9.65
N LEU A 65 -9.90 6.97 -10.16
CA LEU A 65 -9.24 8.00 -9.36
C LEU A 65 -10.21 9.08 -8.82
N ALA A 66 -11.49 9.04 -9.22
CA ALA A 66 -12.52 9.88 -8.62
C ALA A 66 -13.07 9.29 -7.30
N HIS A 67 -12.67 8.06 -6.95
CA HIS A 67 -13.16 7.32 -5.80
C HIS A 67 -12.07 7.16 -4.72
N PRO A 68 -12.46 7.05 -3.44
CA PRO A 68 -11.51 6.92 -2.36
C PRO A 68 -10.76 5.58 -2.38
N LEU A 69 -9.56 5.58 -1.81
CA LEU A 69 -8.79 4.37 -1.57
C LEU A 69 -9.16 3.78 -0.21
N THR A 70 -9.53 2.50 -0.17
CA THR A 70 -9.74 1.77 1.07
C THR A 70 -8.63 0.74 1.24
N LEU A 71 -7.88 0.83 2.35
CA LEU A 71 -6.93 -0.19 2.76
C LEU A 71 -7.61 -1.10 3.78
N TRP A 72 -7.80 -2.37 3.41
CA TRP A 72 -8.29 -3.40 4.32
C TRP A 72 -7.11 -4.16 4.94
N LEU A 73 -7.03 -4.12 6.26
CA LEU A 73 -6.00 -4.80 7.05
C LEU A 73 -6.64 -5.92 7.87
N ASN A 74 -6.17 -7.15 7.65
CA ASN A 74 -6.59 -8.35 8.39
C ASN A 74 -5.42 -9.01 9.15
N SER A 75 -4.27 -8.36 9.21
CA SER A 75 -3.02 -8.97 9.65
C SER A 75 -2.71 -8.69 11.13
N VAL A 76 -1.92 -9.54 11.78
CA VAL A 76 -1.37 -9.33 13.13
C VAL A 76 -0.08 -8.49 13.14
N LEU A 77 0.24 -7.84 12.01
CA LEU A 77 1.43 -7.01 11.85
C LEU A 77 1.34 -5.72 12.66
N SER A 78 2.51 -5.19 13.02
CA SER A 78 2.58 -3.97 13.81
C SER A 78 2.13 -2.75 12.98
N ALA A 79 1.71 -1.68 13.66
CA ALA A 79 1.38 -0.42 12.99
C ALA A 79 2.55 0.14 12.16
N LYS A 80 3.80 -0.11 12.59
CA LYS A 80 5.00 0.29 11.84
C LYS A 80 5.14 -0.47 10.52
N ASP A 81 4.88 -1.77 10.54
CA ASP A 81 4.93 -2.60 9.34
C ASP A 81 3.85 -2.17 8.34
N ASN A 82 2.64 -1.86 8.82
CA ASN A 82 1.57 -1.34 7.98
C ASN A 82 1.88 0.06 7.42
N MET A 83 2.57 0.91 8.20
CA MET A 83 3.02 2.22 7.73
C MET A 83 4.07 2.09 6.63
N GLU A 84 5.07 1.22 6.80
CA GLU A 84 6.10 0.97 5.79
C GLU A 84 5.51 0.37 4.52
N PHE A 85 4.58 -0.59 4.67
CA PHE A 85 3.78 -1.10 3.56
C PHE A 85 3.08 0.03 2.80
N LEU A 86 2.34 0.89 3.49
CA LEU A 86 1.55 1.95 2.87
C LEU A 86 2.46 2.93 2.09
N LEU A 87 3.58 3.33 2.68
CA LEU A 87 4.53 4.24 2.04
C LEU A 87 5.13 3.63 0.78
N ASN A 88 5.53 2.36 0.83
CA ASN A 88 6.15 1.66 -0.29
C ASN A 88 5.11 1.32 -1.38
N TRP A 89 3.89 0.95 -0.99
CA TRP A 89 2.78 0.76 -1.92
C TRP A 89 2.47 2.04 -2.69
N PHE A 90 2.49 3.22 -2.04
CA PHE A 90 2.34 4.49 -2.76
C PHE A 90 3.50 4.83 -3.69
N GLN A 91 4.69 4.24 -3.54
CA GLN A 91 5.77 4.38 -4.53
C GLN A 91 5.47 3.58 -5.80
N GLU A 92 4.80 2.42 -5.67
CA GLU A 92 4.37 1.61 -6.82
C GLU A 92 3.12 2.20 -7.48
N PHE A 93 2.17 2.70 -6.69
CA PHE A 93 0.86 3.21 -7.13
C PHE A 93 0.76 4.73 -6.94
N LEU A 94 1.71 5.48 -7.51
CA LEU A 94 1.83 6.94 -7.33
C LEU A 94 0.55 7.72 -7.66
N LEU A 95 -0.25 7.23 -8.63
CA LEU A 95 -1.52 7.85 -9.03
C LEU A 95 -2.56 7.88 -7.90
N TYR A 96 -2.49 6.94 -6.95
CA TYR A 96 -3.44 6.79 -5.86
C TYR A 96 -3.04 7.55 -4.60
N LYS A 97 -1.80 8.09 -4.54
CA LYS A 97 -1.25 8.76 -3.36
C LYS A 97 -2.05 9.97 -2.89
N ASN A 98 -2.72 10.65 -3.82
CA ASN A 98 -3.48 11.87 -3.54
C ASN A 98 -4.97 11.61 -3.30
N LEU A 99 -5.41 10.36 -3.30
CA LEU A 99 -6.79 10.00 -3.01
C LEU A 99 -7.08 10.10 -1.52
N ASP A 100 -8.35 10.30 -1.19
CA ASP A 100 -8.82 10.16 0.17
C ASP A 100 -8.66 8.71 0.62
N LEU A 101 -7.99 8.51 1.76
CA LEU A 101 -7.66 7.20 2.31
C LEU A 101 -8.59 6.84 3.47
N TYR A 102 -9.15 5.64 3.40
CA TYR A 102 -9.95 5.02 4.44
C TYR A 102 -9.23 3.76 4.92
N LEU A 103 -9.05 3.63 6.23
CA LEU A 103 -8.49 2.41 6.82
C LEU A 103 -9.63 1.55 7.34
N SER A 104 -9.57 0.25 7.04
CA SER A 104 -10.55 -0.70 7.52
C SER A 104 -9.90 -2.00 7.94
N GLY A 105 -10.57 -2.74 8.80
CA GLY A 105 -10.07 -4.04 9.23
C GLY A 105 -11.00 -4.75 10.19
N GLY A 106 -10.66 -6.00 10.48
CA GLY A 106 -11.41 -6.86 11.39
C GLY A 106 -10.54 -7.52 12.45
N SER A 107 -11.17 -8.09 13.49
CA SER A 107 -10.51 -8.89 14.52
C SER A 107 -9.46 -8.05 15.30
N TYR A 108 -8.17 -8.38 15.19
CA TYR A 108 -7.08 -7.69 15.89
C TYR A 108 -6.80 -6.26 15.37
N ALA A 109 -7.49 -5.84 14.30
CA ALA A 109 -7.40 -4.51 13.69
C ALA A 109 -7.63 -3.34 14.64
N VAL A 110 -8.42 -3.55 15.70
CA VAL A 110 -8.65 -2.54 16.72
C VAL A 110 -7.39 -2.12 17.47
N HIS A 111 -6.36 -2.97 17.49
CA HIS A 111 -5.12 -2.65 18.18
C HIS A 111 -4.16 -1.84 17.32
N TYR A 112 -4.04 -2.16 16.03
CA TYR A 112 -3.04 -1.55 15.17
C TYR A 112 -3.56 -0.40 14.31
N ILE A 113 -4.86 -0.34 13.97
CA ILE A 113 -5.39 0.78 13.17
C ILE A 113 -5.24 2.13 13.90
N PRO A 114 -5.61 2.28 15.19
CA PRO A 114 -5.41 3.55 15.90
C PRO A 114 -3.93 3.96 15.95
N GLN A 115 -3.03 3.01 16.20
CA GLN A 115 -1.59 3.28 16.19
C GLN A 115 -1.09 3.67 14.80
N LEU A 116 -1.63 3.08 13.74
CA LEU A 116 -1.31 3.44 12.35
C LEU A 116 -1.80 4.85 12.03
N VAL A 117 -2.98 5.25 12.51
CA VAL A 117 -3.47 6.64 12.40
C VAL A 117 -2.46 7.61 13.01
N ASP A 118 -1.98 7.36 14.22
CA ASP A 118 -0.99 8.21 14.87
C ASP A 118 0.31 8.33 14.05
N LEU A 119 0.77 7.22 13.47
CA LEU A 119 1.93 7.21 12.58
C LEU A 119 1.71 8.05 11.32
N ILE A 120 0.53 7.95 10.69
CA ILE A 120 0.16 8.74 9.50
C ILE A 120 0.11 10.23 9.85
N LEU A 121 -0.55 10.61 10.95
CA LEU A 121 -0.64 12.00 11.38
C LEU A 121 0.73 12.59 11.71
N ASN A 122 1.60 11.80 12.34
CA ASN A 122 2.98 12.22 12.62
C ASN A 122 3.84 12.33 11.35
N TYR A 123 3.65 11.42 10.38
CA TYR A 123 4.27 11.54 9.06
C TYR A 123 3.82 12.82 8.35
N ASN A 124 2.52 13.13 8.34
CA ASN A 124 1.99 14.33 7.70
C ASN A 124 2.52 15.62 8.34
N LYS A 125 2.71 15.66 9.66
CA LYS A 125 3.34 16.79 10.36
C LYS A 125 4.80 17.02 9.94
N ARG A 126 5.52 15.94 9.59
CA ARG A 126 6.94 15.99 9.20
C ARG A 126 7.13 16.25 7.70
N PHE A 127 6.18 15.82 6.86
CA PHE A 127 6.27 15.86 5.39
C PHE A 127 5.05 16.56 4.78
N SER A 128 4.90 17.85 5.04
CA SER A 128 3.73 18.66 4.63
C SER A 128 3.53 18.79 3.12
N GLY A 129 4.56 18.55 2.30
CA GLY A 129 4.47 18.68 0.84
C GLY A 129 3.76 17.53 0.13
N SER A 130 3.56 16.38 0.78
CA SER A 130 2.88 15.22 0.20
C SER A 130 2.17 14.41 1.29
N PRO A 131 1.15 14.99 1.95
CA PRO A 131 0.45 14.36 3.05
C PRO A 131 -0.42 13.20 2.55
N ILE A 132 -0.53 12.16 3.37
CA ILE A 132 -1.51 11.08 3.18
C ILE A 132 -2.88 11.61 3.65
N LYS A 133 -3.87 11.62 2.76
CA LYS A 133 -5.21 12.18 3.04
C LYS A 133 -6.11 11.18 3.77
N LEU A 134 -5.74 10.82 4.99
CA LEU A 134 -6.56 9.97 5.85
C LEU A 134 -7.89 10.69 6.19
N LYS A 135 -9.03 10.03 5.97
CA LYS A 135 -10.39 10.59 6.20
C LYS A 135 -11.17 9.87 7.28
N ALA A 136 -11.08 8.54 7.32
CA ALA A 136 -11.84 7.76 8.28
C ALA A 136 -11.22 6.38 8.54
N ILE A 137 -11.66 5.78 9.64
CA ILE A 137 -11.40 4.40 10.00
C ILE A 137 -12.71 3.63 10.21
N ALA A 138 -12.70 2.35 9.85
CA ALA A 138 -13.82 1.43 10.05
C ALA A 138 -13.29 0.08 10.57
N VAL A 139 -13.50 -0.22 11.86
CA VAL A 139 -12.92 -1.42 12.48
C VAL A 139 -14.01 -2.32 13.02
N ASN A 140 -13.96 -3.60 12.64
CA ASN A 140 -14.91 -4.62 13.08
C ASN A 140 -14.31 -5.55 14.14
N ILE A 141 -14.99 -5.72 15.26
CA ILE A 141 -14.70 -6.71 16.29
C ILE A 141 -15.75 -7.81 16.20
N SER A 142 -15.33 -9.04 15.86
CA SER A 142 -16.19 -10.21 15.89
C SER A 142 -16.10 -10.89 17.26
N LEU A 143 -17.23 -11.04 17.94
CA LEU A 143 -17.42 -11.82 19.16
C LEU A 143 -18.36 -13.00 18.86
N PRO A 144 -18.42 -14.04 19.73
CA PRO A 144 -19.14 -15.28 19.42
C PRO A 144 -20.61 -15.11 18.99
N ASN A 145 -21.29 -14.06 19.49
CA ASN A 145 -22.73 -13.86 19.28
C ASN A 145 -23.09 -12.51 18.65
N TYR A 146 -22.12 -11.61 18.42
CA TYR A 146 -22.36 -10.29 17.83
C TYR A 146 -21.06 -9.67 17.31
N SER A 147 -21.18 -8.67 16.43
CA SER A 147 -20.06 -7.87 15.95
C SER A 147 -20.23 -6.40 16.31
N ILE A 148 -19.16 -5.74 16.74
CA ILE A 148 -19.12 -4.30 16.96
C ILE A 148 -18.33 -3.68 15.82
N VAL A 149 -18.93 -2.71 15.10
CA VAL A 149 -18.22 -1.91 14.11
C VAL A 149 -18.05 -0.49 14.64
N VAL A 150 -16.81 -0.05 14.75
CA VAL A 150 -16.45 1.31 15.17
C VAL A 150 -16.07 2.11 13.92
N PHE A 151 -16.76 3.24 13.72
CA PHE A 151 -16.45 4.21 12.68
C PHE A 151 -15.98 5.51 13.32
N SER A 152 -14.92 6.10 12.78
CA SER A 152 -14.44 7.42 13.20
C SER A 152 -13.93 8.19 11.99
N TYR A 153 -14.29 9.47 11.92
CA TYR A 153 -13.78 10.43 10.95
C TYR A 153 -12.62 11.20 11.59
N ILE A 154 -11.60 11.50 10.79
CA ILE A 154 -10.33 12.08 11.23
C ILE A 154 -10.13 13.46 10.61
#